data_AF-A0A396HN18-F1
#
_entry.id   AF-A0A396HN18-F1
#
_cell.length_a   1.000
_cell.length_b   1.000
_cell.length_c   1.000
_cell.angle_alpha   90.00
_cell.angle_beta   90.00
_cell.angle_gamma   90.00
#
_symmetry.space_group_name_H-M   'P 1'
#
loop_
_entity.id
_entity.type
_entity.pdbx_description
1 polymer ?
#
loop_
_entity_poly.entity_id
_entity_poly.type
_entity_poly.pdbx_seq_one_letter_code
_entity_poly.pdbx_strand_id
1 'polypeptide(L)'
;MPTSFPSGTRSGFLGQIIYENLSVERSFNIEYDIPEIGNFVRKVTCVADAANERPQKISSAVHCGIGRKVLNFVVLIMLSGWRFCKLLVSIFLFWPVKLLGRLLCKIFHGVAYLLVQVFHYLDINGIRKIYDQKYTHYEVIGILSYFCRSVGKFNSSKLKEASAYEAMLHASQHGIIEFINAMRDANPNFLSAVDSCHRGIFSYAILHRKQNVFQLIHSVNGRKEILRHRIDSFGNNLLHLAAHLGPSSDRHSRSGAALQMQREIQWFKAVEKVLHPKFKEAENDDGKKPYEIFIESHEELVKEGEKWAKDTATSYTIVGTLITTIMFAAAFTVPGGNDDKTGLPIFLHDNIFTAFLMADAVSLFASATSVLIFIGILTSRYAEKDFLKSLPWKLLFGLLLLFLSVCSMIVAFSAAIIDMILKGYETHKWFIVVPIMALGSIPIIVLVISQVSFMYEIFRSTWKNPIRSINK
;
A
#
# COMPACT_ATOMS: atom_id res chain seq x y z
N MET A 1 -29.59 -18.33 -0.57
CA MET A 1 -29.76 -18.77 0.84
C MET A 1 -30.08 -20.26 0.87
N PRO A 2 -29.81 -21.02 1.95
CA PRO A 2 -29.33 -20.64 3.30
C PRO A 2 -27.83 -21.00 3.52
N THR A 3 -26.96 -20.16 4.11
CA THR A 3 -26.79 -19.81 5.55
C THR A 3 -26.65 -20.99 6.50
N SER A 4 -25.42 -21.50 6.64
CA SER A 4 -24.91 -22.07 7.90
C SER A 4 -23.36 -22.18 7.84
N PHE A 5 -22.67 -21.06 8.04
CA PHE A 5 -21.32 -21.13 8.62
C PHE A 5 -21.50 -21.34 10.12
N PRO A 6 -20.91 -22.38 10.75
CA PRO A 6 -20.83 -22.40 12.19
C PRO A 6 -19.85 -21.30 12.62
N SER A 7 -20.41 -20.18 13.06
CA SER A 7 -19.73 -19.25 13.96
C SER A 7 -19.54 -19.97 15.30
N GLY A 8 -18.34 -20.50 15.49
CA GLY A 8 -17.93 -21.17 16.73
C GLY A 8 -16.43 -20.99 16.89
N THR A 9 -16.05 -20.03 17.74
CA THR A 9 -14.74 -19.83 18.35
C THR A 9 -13.81 -21.05 18.31
N ARG A 10 -12.80 -21.02 17.43
CA ARG A 10 -11.52 -21.72 17.61
C ARG A 10 -10.43 -21.02 16.82
N SER A 11 -10.03 -19.85 17.31
CA SER A 11 -8.69 -19.28 17.11
C SER A 11 -7.63 -20.15 17.81
N GLY A 12 -7.59 -21.43 17.49
CA GLY A 12 -6.88 -22.44 18.27
C GLY A 12 -6.90 -23.79 17.57
N PHE A 13 -6.53 -23.84 16.30
CA PHE A 13 -6.16 -25.11 15.67
C PHE A 13 -4.86 -24.98 14.89
N LEU A 14 -4.60 -23.87 14.19
CA LEU A 14 -3.27 -23.62 13.60
C LEU A 14 -2.26 -23.12 14.63
N GLY A 15 -2.68 -22.22 15.54
CA GLY A 15 -1.90 -21.89 16.73
C GLY A 15 -1.73 -23.10 17.64
N GLN A 16 -2.74 -23.98 17.69
CA GLN A 16 -2.66 -25.24 18.44
C GLN A 16 -1.80 -26.28 17.73
N ILE A 17 -1.73 -26.35 16.40
CA ILE A 17 -0.80 -27.22 15.64
C ILE A 17 0.63 -26.72 15.79
N ILE A 18 0.87 -25.40 15.77
CA ILE A 18 2.20 -24.82 15.98
C ILE A 18 2.64 -24.98 17.45
N TYR A 19 1.72 -24.87 18.42
CA TYR A 19 1.98 -25.07 19.85
C TYR A 19 1.99 -26.55 20.26
N GLU A 20 1.22 -27.41 19.61
CA GLU A 20 1.26 -28.88 19.74
C GLU A 20 2.46 -29.45 19.00
N ASN A 21 3.04 -28.78 18.00
CA ASN A 21 4.35 -29.13 17.42
C ASN A 21 5.51 -28.94 18.42
N LEU A 22 5.34 -28.13 19.48
CA LEU A 22 6.21 -28.15 20.65
C LEU A 22 5.89 -29.31 21.60
N SER A 23 4.66 -29.84 21.59
CA SER A 23 4.32 -31.09 22.30
C SER A 23 4.76 -32.36 21.53
N VAL A 24 4.89 -32.27 20.21
CA VAL A 24 5.46 -33.30 19.31
C VAL A 24 6.91 -33.59 19.71
N GLU A 25 7.63 -32.63 20.30
CA GLU A 25 8.96 -32.85 20.89
C GLU A 25 8.94 -33.84 22.07
N ARG A 26 7.81 -33.96 22.79
CA ARG A 26 7.63 -34.91 23.90
C ARG A 26 7.06 -36.25 23.43
N SER A 27 6.27 -36.27 22.36
CA SER A 27 5.69 -37.51 21.78
C SER A 27 6.67 -38.25 20.86
N PHE A 28 7.44 -37.54 20.03
CA PHE A 28 8.44 -38.16 19.14
C PHE A 28 9.67 -38.70 19.87
N ASN A 29 10.01 -38.14 21.04
CA ASN A 29 11.08 -38.67 21.89
C ASN A 29 10.73 -40.02 22.52
N ILE A 30 9.43 -40.32 22.70
CA ILE A 30 8.95 -41.53 23.37
C ILE A 30 8.62 -42.64 22.36
N GLU A 31 8.27 -42.29 21.11
CA GLU A 31 7.74 -43.26 20.13
C GLU A 31 8.73 -43.68 19.02
N TYR A 32 9.81 -42.93 18.76
CA TYR A 32 10.78 -43.25 17.68
C TYR A 32 12.27 -43.22 18.07
N ASP A 33 12.60 -42.90 19.33
CA ASP A 33 13.95 -42.94 19.93
C ASP A 33 15.10 -42.40 19.03
N ILE A 34 15.07 -41.09 18.73
CA ILE A 34 16.12 -40.43 17.91
C ILE A 34 16.75 -39.25 18.67
N PRO A 35 17.85 -39.45 19.42
CA PRO A 35 18.50 -38.45 20.26
C PRO A 35 19.23 -37.30 19.52
N GLU A 36 19.18 -37.25 18.19
CA GLU A 36 19.96 -36.32 17.36
C GLU A 36 19.37 -34.90 17.27
N ILE A 37 18.06 -34.73 17.47
CA ILE A 37 17.38 -33.41 17.42
C ILE A 37 17.83 -32.53 18.60
N GLY A 38 17.93 -33.11 19.80
CA GLY A 38 18.39 -32.39 21.00
C GLY A 38 19.84 -31.91 20.89
N ASN A 39 20.70 -32.67 20.19
CA ASN A 39 22.09 -32.28 19.94
C ASN A 39 22.22 -31.20 18.86
N PHE A 40 21.36 -31.19 17.84
CA PHE A 40 21.35 -30.15 16.81
C PHE A 40 20.88 -28.80 17.36
N VAL A 41 19.77 -28.77 18.11
CA VAL A 41 19.26 -27.56 18.77
C VAL A 41 20.31 -26.98 19.71
N ARG A 42 20.98 -27.81 20.51
CA ARG A 42 22.05 -27.40 21.43
C ARG A 42 23.28 -26.84 20.70
N LYS A 43 23.60 -27.36 19.51
CA LYS A 43 24.73 -26.89 18.69
C LYS A 43 24.43 -25.56 18.00
N VAL A 44 23.16 -25.34 17.62
CA VAL A 44 22.70 -24.09 17.00
C VAL A 44 22.55 -22.98 18.04
N THR A 45 22.05 -23.26 19.25
CA THR A 45 22.01 -22.28 20.35
C THR A 45 23.40 -21.81 20.76
N CYS A 46 24.39 -22.72 20.87
CA CYS A 46 25.78 -22.33 21.15
C CYS A 46 26.40 -21.43 20.06
N VAL A 47 26.02 -21.61 18.78
CA VAL A 47 26.48 -20.75 17.68
C VAL A 47 25.75 -19.39 17.68
N ALA A 48 24.48 -19.35 18.10
CA ALA A 48 23.70 -18.13 18.25
C ALA A 48 24.22 -17.24 19.40
N ASP A 49 24.61 -17.84 20.52
CA ASP A 49 25.24 -17.14 21.64
C ASP A 49 26.59 -16.52 21.22
N ALA A 50 27.37 -17.24 20.39
CA ALA A 50 28.62 -16.72 19.80
C ALA A 50 28.42 -15.66 18.70
N ALA A 51 27.21 -15.53 18.13
CA ALA A 51 26.87 -14.53 17.12
C ALA A 51 26.34 -13.22 17.73
N ASN A 52 25.93 -13.24 19.00
CA ASN A 52 25.44 -12.08 19.76
C ASN A 52 26.51 -10.98 19.94
N GLU A 53 27.80 -11.30 19.74
CA GLU A 53 28.92 -10.35 19.77
C GLU A 53 29.23 -9.67 18.41
N ARG A 54 28.70 -10.17 17.29
CA ARG A 54 28.91 -9.61 15.92
C ARG A 54 27.81 -8.67 15.34
N PRO A 55 26.69 -8.29 16.00
CA PRO A 55 25.56 -7.64 15.32
C PRO A 55 25.76 -6.15 15.00
N GLN A 56 26.76 -5.47 15.58
CA GLN A 56 27.02 -4.05 15.28
C GLN A 56 27.51 -3.81 13.83
N LYS A 57 28.14 -4.80 13.17
CA LYS A 57 28.68 -4.62 11.80
C LYS A 57 27.67 -4.92 10.68
N ILE A 58 26.72 -5.84 10.87
CA ILE A 58 25.76 -6.27 9.82
C ILE A 58 24.56 -5.31 9.70
N SER A 59 24.25 -4.56 10.78
CA SER A 59 23.26 -3.46 10.79
C SER A 59 23.47 -2.44 9.66
N SER A 60 24.72 -2.22 9.25
CA SER A 60 25.09 -1.29 8.17
C SER A 60 24.70 -1.75 6.75
N ALA A 61 24.59 -3.07 6.50
CA ALA A 61 24.44 -3.62 5.15
C ALA A 61 22.96 -3.87 4.75
N VAL A 62 22.11 -4.24 5.71
CA VAL A 62 20.66 -4.49 5.48
C VAL A 62 19.85 -3.18 5.39
N HIS A 63 20.47 -2.06 5.79
CA HIS A 63 19.99 -0.67 5.69
C HIS A 63 19.61 -0.18 4.26
N CYS A 64 19.66 -1.05 3.24
CA CYS A 64 19.86 -0.64 1.84
C CYS A 64 18.72 -0.93 0.86
N GLY A 65 17.84 -1.92 1.09
CA GLY A 65 16.97 -2.42 0.00
C GLY A 65 15.53 -1.87 -0.05
N ILE A 66 14.81 -1.97 1.06
CA ILE A 66 13.35 -1.73 1.11
C ILE A 66 13.05 -0.37 1.75
N GLY A 67 13.71 -0.05 2.87
CA GLY A 67 13.72 1.28 3.45
C GLY A 67 14.23 2.33 2.46
N ARG A 68 15.25 2.00 1.65
CA ARG A 68 15.80 2.91 0.63
C ARG A 68 14.82 3.21 -0.51
N LYS A 69 13.90 2.32 -0.88
CA LYS A 69 12.89 2.60 -1.92
C LYS A 69 11.74 3.47 -1.42
N VAL A 70 11.30 3.24 -0.19
CA VAL A 70 10.27 4.07 0.46
C VAL A 70 10.85 5.42 0.83
N LEU A 71 12.05 5.46 1.42
CA LEU A 71 12.82 6.67 1.66
C LEU A 71 13.09 7.39 0.35
N ASN A 72 13.54 6.73 -0.72
CA ASN A 72 13.73 7.37 -2.01
C ASN A 72 12.43 7.88 -2.62
N PHE A 73 11.28 7.23 -2.41
CA PHE A 73 9.99 7.70 -2.93
C PHE A 73 9.44 8.88 -2.13
N VAL A 74 9.51 8.81 -0.80
CA VAL A 74 9.18 9.93 0.10
C VAL A 74 10.13 11.09 -0.19
N VAL A 75 11.44 10.83 -0.32
CA VAL A 75 12.46 11.79 -0.73
C VAL A 75 12.22 12.27 -2.16
N LEU A 76 11.67 11.48 -3.10
CA LEU A 76 11.34 11.93 -4.46
C LEU A 76 10.09 12.83 -4.48
N ILE A 77 9.05 12.49 -3.71
CA ILE A 77 7.87 13.35 -3.51
C ILE A 77 8.29 14.62 -2.77
N MET A 78 9.15 14.50 -1.75
CA MET A 78 9.70 15.61 -1.00
C MET A 78 10.65 16.44 -1.86
N LEU A 79 11.44 15.84 -2.76
CA LEU A 79 12.32 16.53 -3.72
C LEU A 79 11.52 17.15 -4.86
N SER A 80 10.40 16.54 -5.26
CA SER A 80 9.45 17.07 -6.24
C SER A 80 8.73 18.26 -5.65
N GLY A 81 8.17 18.12 -4.44
CA GLY A 81 7.58 19.19 -3.65
C GLY A 81 8.59 20.27 -3.29
N TRP A 82 9.84 19.91 -2.99
CA TRP A 82 10.95 20.83 -2.75
C TRP A 82 11.37 21.54 -4.02
N ARG A 83 11.50 20.85 -5.17
CA ARG A 83 11.80 21.48 -6.46
C ARG A 83 10.67 22.40 -6.88
N PHE A 84 9.43 22.01 -6.66
CA PHE A 84 8.24 22.81 -6.92
C PHE A 84 8.16 24.02 -5.98
N CYS A 85 8.41 23.84 -4.67
CA CYS A 85 8.55 24.94 -3.71
C CYS A 85 9.72 25.85 -4.05
N LYS A 86 10.86 25.30 -4.50
CA LYS A 86 12.05 26.06 -4.89
C LYS A 86 11.82 26.80 -6.21
N LEU A 87 11.02 26.24 -7.11
CA LEU A 87 10.56 26.88 -8.35
C LEU A 87 9.60 28.03 -8.02
N LEU A 88 8.59 27.80 -7.17
CA LEU A 88 7.71 28.82 -6.62
C LEU A 88 8.52 29.94 -5.93
N VAL A 89 9.45 29.59 -5.05
CA VAL A 89 10.36 30.53 -4.36
C VAL A 89 11.32 31.24 -5.32
N SER A 90 11.64 30.64 -6.48
CA SER A 90 12.42 31.30 -7.54
C SER A 90 11.61 32.26 -8.39
N ILE A 91 10.29 32.03 -8.52
CA ILE A 91 9.34 32.90 -9.20
C ILE A 91 9.07 34.16 -8.35
N PHE A 92 9.11 34.06 -7.02
CA PHE A 92 8.97 35.20 -6.13
C PHE A 92 10.31 35.93 -5.89
N LEU A 93 10.45 37.13 -6.47
CA LEU A 93 11.69 37.94 -6.43
C LEU A 93 12.02 38.53 -5.04
N PHE A 94 11.09 38.57 -4.08
CA PHE A 94 11.23 39.36 -2.85
C PHE A 94 11.69 38.61 -1.59
N TRP A 95 12.48 39.29 -0.73
CA TRP A 95 13.16 38.71 0.44
C TRP A 95 12.26 38.10 1.54
N PRO A 96 11.11 38.69 1.95
CA PRO A 96 10.22 38.12 2.96
C PRO A 96 9.43 36.92 2.44
N VAL A 97 9.11 36.88 1.14
CA VAL A 97 8.45 35.74 0.47
C VAL A 97 9.46 34.62 0.25
N LYS A 98 10.72 34.95 -0.05
CA LYS A 98 11.86 34.04 0.06
C LYS A 98 12.06 33.55 1.49
N LEU A 99 11.86 34.39 2.52
CA LEU A 99 12.00 33.99 3.91
C LEU A 99 10.88 33.03 4.32
N LEU A 100 9.62 33.31 3.95
CA LEU A 100 8.48 32.43 4.15
C LEU A 100 8.63 31.14 3.36
N GLY A 101 9.10 31.20 2.12
CA GLY A 101 9.45 30.05 1.30
C GLY A 101 10.62 29.23 1.86
N ARG A 102 11.63 29.90 2.46
CA ARG A 102 12.71 29.26 3.23
C ARG A 102 12.20 28.67 4.54
N LEU A 103 11.23 29.31 5.20
CA LEU A 103 10.57 28.84 6.42
C LEU A 103 9.69 27.62 6.11
N LEU A 104 8.88 27.67 5.06
CA LEU A 104 8.13 26.54 4.55
C LEU A 104 9.08 25.43 4.11
N CYS A 105 10.20 25.74 3.44
CA CYS A 105 11.25 24.75 3.17
C CYS A 105 11.84 24.16 4.46
N LYS A 106 12.11 24.96 5.49
CA LYS A 106 12.62 24.50 6.80
C LYS A 106 11.59 23.69 7.57
N ILE A 107 10.31 24.06 7.51
CA ILE A 107 9.19 23.31 8.07
C ILE A 107 9.05 22.01 7.31
N PHE A 108 9.12 22.02 5.98
CA PHE A 108 9.12 20.81 5.15
C PHE A 108 10.32 19.92 5.49
N HIS A 109 11.51 20.50 5.71
CA HIS A 109 12.70 19.79 6.14
C HIS A 109 12.56 19.23 7.56
N GLY A 110 11.96 19.99 8.49
CA GLY A 110 11.70 19.59 9.87
C GLY A 110 10.62 18.52 9.97
N VAL A 111 9.56 18.61 9.15
CA VAL A 111 8.53 17.58 9.00
C VAL A 111 9.11 16.35 8.31
N ALA A 112 9.97 16.50 7.30
CA ALA A 112 10.71 15.39 6.71
C ALA A 112 11.60 14.70 7.75
N TYR A 113 12.30 15.48 8.58
CA TYR A 113 13.13 14.97 9.66
C TYR A 113 12.31 14.27 10.75
N LEU A 114 11.16 14.85 11.14
CA LEU A 114 10.23 14.24 12.10
C LEU A 114 9.61 12.96 11.53
N LEU A 115 9.23 12.95 10.25
CA LEU A 115 8.77 11.75 9.54
C LEU A 115 9.88 10.70 9.47
N VAL A 116 11.13 11.09 9.24
CA VAL A 116 12.30 10.19 9.29
C VAL A 116 12.55 9.67 10.71
N GLN A 117 12.35 10.47 11.76
CA GLN A 117 12.47 10.06 13.16
C GLN A 117 11.34 9.12 13.59
N VAL A 118 10.09 9.43 13.24
CA VAL A 118 8.93 8.55 13.46
C VAL A 118 9.10 7.26 12.66
N PHE A 119 9.61 7.35 11.44
CA PHE A 119 9.97 6.18 10.64
C PHE A 119 11.08 5.38 11.32
N HIS A 120 12.15 6.01 11.83
CA HIS A 120 13.23 5.36 12.58
C HIS A 120 12.71 4.69 13.86
N TYR A 121 11.80 5.33 14.59
CA TYR A 121 11.19 4.78 15.81
C TYR A 121 10.29 3.57 15.49
N LEU A 122 9.49 3.67 14.43
CA LEU A 122 8.72 2.55 13.89
C LEU A 122 9.63 1.44 13.33
N ASP A 123 10.79 1.79 12.75
CA ASP A 123 11.82 0.86 12.29
C ASP A 123 12.48 0.15 13.47
N ILE A 124 12.75 0.81 14.61
CA ILE A 124 13.34 0.20 15.81
C ILE A 124 12.41 -0.84 16.45
N ASN A 125 11.13 -0.52 16.63
CA ASN A 125 10.13 -1.51 17.07
C ASN A 125 9.90 -2.60 16.01
N GLY A 126 9.97 -2.21 14.73
CA GLY A 126 10.01 -3.14 13.60
C GLY A 126 11.20 -4.08 13.67
N ILE A 127 12.40 -3.61 14.06
CA ILE A 127 13.65 -4.37 14.12
C ILE A 127 13.57 -5.46 15.19
N ARG A 128 13.00 -5.18 16.37
CA ARG A 128 12.78 -6.21 17.40
C ARG A 128 11.81 -7.29 16.90
N LYS A 129 10.71 -6.88 16.29
CA LYS A 129 9.75 -7.81 15.67
C LYS A 129 10.35 -8.61 14.51
N ILE A 130 11.21 -7.99 13.70
CA ILE A 130 11.95 -8.63 12.61
C ILE A 130 13.02 -9.57 13.16
N TYR A 131 13.66 -9.24 14.29
CA TYR A 131 14.63 -10.10 14.96
C TYR A 131 13.94 -11.37 15.47
N ASP A 132 12.82 -11.24 16.18
CA ASP A 132 12.04 -12.38 16.67
C ASP A 132 11.48 -13.22 15.50
N GLN A 133 11.03 -12.56 14.41
CA GLN A 133 10.64 -13.24 13.16
C GLN A 133 11.82 -13.94 12.48
N LYS A 134 13.03 -13.38 12.52
CA LYS A 134 14.22 -14.01 11.94
C LYS A 134 14.71 -15.17 12.78
N TYR A 135 14.66 -15.07 14.10
CA TYR A 135 15.02 -16.15 15.02
C TYR A 135 14.09 -17.36 14.79
N THR A 136 12.77 -17.14 14.83
CA THR A 136 11.77 -18.17 14.49
C THR A 136 11.93 -18.69 13.06
N HIS A 137 12.31 -17.85 12.10
CA HIS A 137 12.61 -18.27 10.73
C HIS A 137 13.82 -19.22 10.64
N TYR A 138 14.88 -19.02 11.42
CA TYR A 138 16.04 -19.93 11.45
C TYR A 138 15.69 -21.30 12.06
N GLU A 139 14.90 -21.31 13.14
CA GLU A 139 14.39 -22.57 13.72
C GLU A 139 13.52 -23.33 12.72
N VAL A 140 12.59 -22.64 12.05
CA VAL A 140 11.73 -23.21 11.01
C VAL A 140 12.54 -23.73 9.82
N ILE A 141 13.59 -23.02 9.39
CA ILE A 141 14.51 -23.51 8.33
C ILE A 141 15.24 -24.78 8.78
N GLY A 142 15.69 -24.85 10.03
CA GLY A 142 16.33 -26.04 10.59
C GLY A 142 15.41 -27.26 10.50
N ILE A 143 14.18 -27.12 11.00
CA ILE A 143 13.14 -28.16 10.95
C ILE A 143 12.82 -28.53 9.49
N LEU A 144 12.63 -27.54 8.62
CA LEU A 144 12.34 -27.75 7.20
C LEU A 144 13.47 -28.51 6.50
N SER A 145 14.73 -28.18 6.78
CA SER A 145 15.90 -28.85 6.18
C SER A 145 15.99 -30.33 6.57
N TYR A 146 15.64 -30.67 7.81
CA TYR A 146 15.54 -32.05 8.27
C TYR A 146 14.38 -32.77 7.59
N PHE A 147 13.20 -32.14 7.56
CA PHE A 147 12.02 -32.70 6.93
C PHE A 147 12.25 -33.00 5.45
N CYS A 148 12.85 -32.08 4.70
CA CYS A 148 13.22 -32.26 3.29
C CYS A 148 14.17 -33.47 3.08
N ARG A 149 15.13 -33.70 3.97
CA ARG A 149 16.03 -34.87 3.89
C ARG A 149 15.31 -36.19 4.15
N SER A 150 14.35 -36.19 5.06
CA SER A 150 13.56 -37.38 5.42
C SER A 150 12.53 -37.71 4.33
N VAL A 151 11.90 -36.69 3.77
CA VAL A 151 10.86 -36.80 2.74
C VAL A 151 11.37 -37.44 1.44
N GLY A 152 12.61 -37.17 1.04
CA GLY A 152 13.23 -37.82 -0.11
C GLY A 152 13.39 -39.35 0.05
N LYS A 153 13.29 -39.88 1.28
CA LYS A 153 13.45 -41.30 1.60
C LYS A 153 12.12 -42.05 1.72
N PHE A 154 10.99 -41.35 1.72
CA PHE A 154 9.67 -41.97 1.91
C PHE A 154 9.01 -42.34 0.58
N ASN A 155 8.32 -43.48 0.58
CA ASN A 155 7.48 -43.91 -0.55
C ASN A 155 6.18 -43.10 -0.60
N SER A 156 5.48 -43.14 -1.74
CA SER A 156 4.26 -42.38 -2.00
C SER A 156 3.15 -42.59 -0.96
N SER A 157 2.97 -43.80 -0.41
CA SER A 157 1.96 -44.09 0.62
C SER A 157 2.29 -43.41 1.96
N LYS A 158 3.55 -43.49 2.42
CA LYS A 158 4.00 -42.80 3.65
C LYS A 158 3.89 -41.28 3.53
N LEU A 159 4.15 -40.72 2.35
CA LEU A 159 3.98 -39.28 2.11
C LEU A 159 2.51 -38.84 2.14
N LYS A 160 1.59 -39.74 1.76
CA LYS A 160 0.15 -39.50 1.84
C LYS A 160 -0.35 -39.59 3.28
N GLU A 161 0.10 -40.58 4.04
CA GLU A 161 -0.18 -40.73 5.48
C GLU A 161 0.33 -39.54 6.29
N ALA A 162 1.49 -38.97 5.91
CA ALA A 162 2.05 -37.78 6.56
C ALA A 162 1.42 -36.45 6.09
N SER A 163 0.34 -36.47 5.30
CA SER A 163 -0.33 -35.27 4.75
C SER A 163 0.61 -34.30 4.03
N ALA A 164 1.73 -34.77 3.46
CA ALA A 164 2.75 -33.91 2.88
C ALA A 164 2.25 -33.10 1.67
N TYR A 165 1.33 -33.68 0.88
CA TYR A 165 0.69 -33.00 -0.25
C TYR A 165 -0.30 -31.92 0.21
N GLU A 166 -1.03 -32.15 1.31
CA GLU A 166 -1.94 -31.15 1.89
C GLU A 166 -1.16 -29.96 2.47
N ALA A 167 -0.01 -30.23 3.10
CA ALA A 167 0.89 -29.20 3.59
C ALA A 167 1.36 -28.25 2.47
N MET A 168 1.60 -28.76 1.25
CA MET A 168 1.93 -27.93 0.08
C MET A 168 0.79 -26.98 -0.31
N LEU A 169 -0.46 -27.44 -0.25
CA LEU A 169 -1.63 -26.62 -0.56
C LEU A 169 -1.86 -25.55 0.51
N HIS A 170 -1.70 -25.89 1.78
CA HIS A 170 -1.74 -24.92 2.88
C HIS A 170 -0.61 -23.89 2.80
N ALA A 171 0.61 -24.30 2.47
CA ALA A 171 1.70 -23.38 2.24
C ALA A 171 1.37 -22.40 1.10
N SER A 172 0.70 -22.88 0.05
CA SER A 172 0.22 -22.04 -1.06
C SER A 172 -0.86 -21.05 -0.63
N GLN A 173 -1.85 -21.52 0.14
CA GLN A 173 -2.92 -20.72 0.73
C GLN A 173 -2.36 -19.55 1.55
N HIS A 174 -1.31 -19.79 2.32
CA HIS A 174 -0.70 -18.79 3.20
C HIS A 174 0.43 -17.98 2.56
N GLY A 175 0.93 -18.38 1.38
CA GLY A 175 1.98 -17.66 0.67
C GLY A 175 3.40 -18.00 1.13
N ILE A 176 3.62 -19.17 1.73
CA ILE A 176 4.90 -19.59 2.31
C ILE A 176 5.79 -20.20 1.21
N ILE A 177 6.48 -19.33 0.46
CA ILE A 177 7.27 -19.72 -0.71
C ILE A 177 8.50 -20.57 -0.34
N GLU A 178 9.09 -20.32 0.82
CA GLU A 178 10.30 -20.99 1.30
C GLU A 178 10.03 -22.47 1.52
N PHE A 179 8.89 -22.79 2.13
CA PHE A 179 8.42 -24.16 2.32
C PHE A 179 8.18 -24.86 0.97
N ILE A 180 7.46 -24.21 0.06
CA ILE A 180 7.14 -24.78 -1.27
C ILE A 180 8.43 -25.07 -2.05
N ASN A 181 9.38 -24.14 -2.05
CA ASN A 181 10.65 -24.32 -2.74
C ASN A 181 11.46 -25.47 -2.12
N ALA A 182 11.64 -25.49 -0.80
CA ALA A 182 12.41 -26.54 -0.13
C ALA A 182 11.81 -27.93 -0.36
N MET A 183 10.49 -28.07 -0.28
CA MET A 183 9.80 -29.34 -0.52
C MET A 183 9.90 -29.77 -1.99
N ARG A 184 9.70 -28.84 -2.94
CA ARG A 184 9.88 -29.13 -4.36
C ARG A 184 11.29 -29.60 -4.68
N ASP A 185 12.29 -28.97 -4.10
CA ASP A 185 13.71 -29.28 -4.37
C ASP A 185 14.08 -30.66 -3.78
N ALA A 186 13.44 -31.05 -2.67
CA ALA A 186 13.57 -32.40 -2.09
C ALA A 186 12.88 -33.48 -2.93
N ASN A 187 11.68 -33.21 -3.43
CA ASN A 187 10.96 -34.11 -4.33
C ASN A 187 10.04 -33.33 -5.29
N PRO A 188 10.36 -33.27 -6.60
CA PRO A 188 9.58 -32.51 -7.58
C PRO A 188 8.10 -32.94 -7.69
N ASN A 189 7.73 -34.15 -7.24
CA ASN A 189 6.36 -34.64 -7.27
C ASN A 189 5.42 -33.89 -6.32
N PHE A 190 5.93 -33.14 -5.36
CA PHE A 190 5.06 -32.28 -4.55
C PHE A 190 4.34 -31.19 -5.35
N LEU A 191 4.88 -30.80 -6.52
CA LEU A 191 4.19 -29.86 -7.41
C LEU A 191 2.88 -30.41 -8.00
N SER A 192 2.67 -31.72 -7.98
CA SER A 192 1.40 -32.34 -8.38
C SER A 192 0.42 -32.50 -7.21
N ALA A 193 0.67 -31.87 -6.05
CA ALA A 193 -0.31 -31.80 -4.98
C ALA A 193 -1.63 -31.21 -5.50
N VAL A 194 -2.72 -31.91 -5.19
CA VAL A 194 -4.09 -31.55 -5.54
C VAL A 194 -5.02 -31.87 -4.38
N ASP A 195 -6.07 -31.07 -4.22
CA ASP A 195 -7.15 -31.36 -3.28
C ASP A 195 -8.18 -32.34 -3.89
N SER A 196 -9.26 -32.58 -3.14
CA SER A 196 -10.40 -33.40 -3.56
C SER A 196 -11.14 -32.86 -4.79
N CYS A 197 -11.00 -31.57 -5.10
CA CYS A 197 -11.58 -30.92 -6.27
C CYS A 197 -10.57 -30.79 -7.43
N HIS A 198 -9.45 -31.52 -7.40
CA HIS A 198 -8.36 -31.42 -8.37
C HIS A 198 -7.68 -30.04 -8.48
N ARG A 199 -7.84 -29.17 -7.47
CA ARG A 199 -7.20 -27.85 -7.38
C ARG A 199 -5.78 -28.01 -6.83
N GLY A 200 -4.81 -27.48 -7.57
CA GLY A 200 -3.39 -27.59 -7.20
C GLY A 200 -2.85 -26.38 -6.45
N ILE A 201 -1.54 -26.38 -6.23
CA ILE A 201 -0.81 -25.29 -5.57
C ILE A 201 -1.16 -23.93 -6.19
N PHE A 202 -1.12 -23.79 -7.52
CA PHE A 202 -1.41 -22.51 -8.18
C PHE A 202 -2.88 -22.09 -8.10
N SER A 203 -3.81 -23.05 -8.07
CA SER A 203 -5.24 -22.79 -7.83
C SER A 203 -5.44 -22.15 -6.45
N TYR A 204 -4.80 -22.69 -5.41
CA TYR A 204 -4.83 -22.13 -4.05
C TYR A 204 -4.18 -20.74 -3.99
N ALA A 205 -3.05 -20.54 -4.66
CA ALA A 205 -2.40 -19.23 -4.73
C ALA A 205 -3.32 -18.18 -5.37
N ILE A 206 -4.09 -18.58 -6.39
CA ILE A 206 -5.06 -17.71 -7.07
C ILE A 206 -6.24 -17.35 -6.19
N LEU A 207 -6.88 -18.36 -5.59
CA LEU A 207 -8.04 -18.16 -4.70
C LEU A 207 -7.70 -17.25 -3.52
N HIS A 208 -6.49 -17.38 -2.96
CA HIS A 208 -6.06 -16.62 -1.78
C HIS A 208 -5.19 -15.39 -2.08
N ARG A 209 -5.13 -14.95 -3.35
CA ARG A 209 -4.40 -13.75 -3.78
C ARG A 209 -2.90 -13.76 -3.40
N LYS A 210 -2.27 -14.93 -3.37
CA LYS A 210 -0.86 -15.11 -3.00
C LYS A 210 0.06 -14.96 -4.22
N GLN A 211 0.31 -13.71 -4.58
CA GLN A 211 1.17 -13.32 -5.72
C GLN A 211 2.54 -13.99 -5.73
N ASN A 212 3.23 -14.04 -4.59
CA ASN A 212 4.58 -14.60 -4.51
C ASN A 212 4.62 -16.08 -4.88
N VAL A 213 3.59 -16.85 -4.50
CA VAL A 213 3.48 -18.27 -4.87
C VAL A 213 3.07 -18.42 -6.33
N PHE A 214 2.13 -17.60 -6.81
CA PHE A 214 1.72 -17.62 -8.22
C PHE A 214 2.90 -17.37 -9.17
N GLN A 215 3.81 -16.45 -8.82
CA GLN A 215 5.01 -16.17 -9.61
C GLN A 215 5.92 -17.39 -9.80
N LEU A 216 5.89 -18.37 -8.89
CA LEU A 216 6.68 -19.61 -9.03
C LEU A 216 6.33 -20.37 -10.31
N ILE A 217 5.15 -20.15 -10.91
CA ILE A 217 4.75 -20.77 -12.17
C ILE A 217 5.76 -20.51 -13.30
N HIS A 218 6.48 -19.39 -13.25
CA HIS A 218 7.52 -19.05 -14.22
C HIS A 218 8.81 -19.86 -14.04
N SER A 219 9.11 -20.27 -12.81
CA SER A 219 10.32 -21.01 -12.43
C SER A 219 10.22 -22.53 -12.55
N VAL A 220 9.03 -23.07 -12.82
CA VAL A 220 8.82 -24.53 -12.95
C VAL A 220 9.28 -25.00 -14.33
N ASN A 221 10.33 -25.85 -14.35
CA ASN A 221 10.82 -26.48 -15.57
C ASN A 221 10.00 -27.74 -15.94
N GLY A 222 9.74 -27.94 -17.24
CA GLY A 222 9.15 -29.17 -17.81
C GLY A 222 7.65 -29.40 -17.58
N ARG A 223 7.10 -29.06 -16.41
CA ARG A 223 5.68 -29.32 -16.04
C ARG A 223 4.75 -28.10 -16.12
N LYS A 224 5.26 -26.97 -16.59
CA LYS A 224 4.55 -25.67 -16.59
C LYS A 224 3.23 -25.71 -17.35
N GLU A 225 3.20 -26.35 -18.51
CA GLU A 225 1.98 -26.42 -19.32
C GLU A 225 0.90 -27.30 -18.67
N ILE A 226 1.27 -28.42 -18.05
CA ILE A 226 0.33 -29.28 -17.30
C ILE A 226 -0.33 -28.48 -16.16
N LEU A 227 0.45 -27.64 -15.47
CA LEU A 227 -0.07 -26.82 -14.37
C LEU A 227 -0.97 -25.68 -14.85
N ARG A 228 -0.70 -25.11 -16.03
CA ARG A 228 -1.51 -24.06 -16.66
C ARG A 228 -2.84 -24.57 -17.23
N HIS A 229 -2.83 -25.79 -17.76
CA HIS A 229 -4.00 -26.43 -18.36
C HIS A 229 -4.85 -27.19 -17.34
N ARG A 230 -4.51 -27.12 -16.05
CA ARG A 230 -5.27 -27.78 -15.00
C ARG A 230 -6.68 -27.18 -14.89
N ILE A 231 -7.65 -28.08 -14.85
CA ILE A 231 -9.06 -27.81 -14.64
C ILE A 231 -9.46 -28.51 -13.34
N ASP A 232 -10.30 -27.86 -12.52
CA ASP A 232 -10.83 -28.45 -11.31
C ASP A 232 -12.02 -29.39 -11.60
N SER A 233 -12.60 -29.99 -10.57
CA SER A 233 -13.75 -30.90 -10.71
C SER A 233 -15.04 -30.24 -11.24
N PHE A 234 -15.06 -28.92 -11.41
CA PHE A 234 -16.23 -28.13 -11.86
C PHE A 234 -15.99 -27.47 -13.23
N GLY A 235 -14.98 -27.93 -13.97
CA GLY A 235 -14.64 -27.32 -15.26
C GLY A 235 -13.90 -25.97 -15.15
N ASN A 236 -13.57 -25.50 -13.94
CA ASN A 236 -12.90 -24.21 -13.76
C ASN A 236 -11.40 -24.32 -14.08
N ASN A 237 -10.99 -23.61 -15.12
CA ASN A 237 -9.57 -23.26 -15.30
C ASN A 237 -9.09 -22.20 -14.28
N LEU A 238 -7.78 -21.94 -14.25
CA LEU A 238 -7.17 -20.97 -13.33
C LEU A 238 -7.73 -19.54 -13.42
N LEU A 239 -8.27 -19.13 -14.57
CA LEU A 239 -8.88 -17.81 -14.75
C LEU A 239 -10.28 -17.72 -14.12
N HIS A 240 -11.08 -18.79 -14.19
CA HIS A 240 -12.34 -18.89 -13.43
C HIS A 240 -12.07 -18.76 -11.92
N LEU A 241 -11.03 -19.41 -11.41
CA LEU A 241 -10.65 -19.28 -10.00
C LEU A 241 -10.22 -17.86 -9.62
N ALA A 242 -9.57 -17.13 -10.54
CA ALA A 242 -9.23 -15.73 -10.34
C ALA A 242 -10.47 -14.82 -10.38
N ALA A 243 -11.55 -15.27 -11.03
CA ALA A 243 -12.78 -14.53 -11.20
C ALA A 243 -13.61 -14.40 -9.91
N HIS A 244 -13.48 -15.37 -9.00
CA HIS A 244 -14.15 -15.31 -7.70
C HIS A 244 -13.51 -14.27 -6.78
N LEU A 245 -14.32 -13.55 -6.02
CA LEU A 245 -13.86 -12.55 -5.07
C LEU A 245 -12.99 -13.18 -3.97
N GLY A 246 -11.85 -12.56 -3.68
CA GLY A 246 -10.88 -13.06 -2.70
C GLY A 246 -11.44 -13.18 -1.26
N PRO A 247 -10.68 -13.84 -0.36
CA PRO A 247 -11.10 -14.10 1.01
C PRO A 247 -11.41 -12.81 1.78
N SER A 248 -12.42 -12.88 2.66
CA SER A 248 -12.92 -11.75 3.46
C SER A 248 -11.84 -11.08 4.33
N SER A 249 -10.82 -11.83 4.75
CA SER A 249 -9.70 -11.34 5.57
C SER A 249 -8.92 -10.19 4.92
N ASP A 250 -8.89 -10.12 3.59
CA ASP A 250 -8.20 -9.04 2.86
C ASP A 250 -9.12 -7.83 2.55
N ARG A 251 -10.43 -7.96 2.79
CA ARG A 251 -11.46 -6.92 2.50
C ARG A 251 -11.46 -5.78 3.52
N HIS A 252 -10.93 -5.99 4.72
CA HIS A 252 -10.81 -4.95 5.76
C HIS A 252 -9.53 -4.11 5.66
N SER A 253 -8.77 -4.23 4.56
CA SER A 253 -7.71 -3.28 4.28
C SER A 253 -8.31 -1.87 4.13
N ARG A 254 -7.81 -0.93 4.92
CA ARG A 254 -8.16 0.51 5.07
C ARG A 254 -8.32 1.33 3.76
N SER A 255 -8.15 0.70 2.61
CA SER A 255 -8.04 1.28 1.26
C SER A 255 -9.38 1.67 0.61
N GLY A 256 -10.53 1.34 1.19
CA GLY A 256 -11.84 1.62 0.59
C GLY A 256 -12.20 0.70 -0.57
N ALA A 257 -13.51 0.47 -0.77
CA ALA A 257 -14.04 -0.53 -1.71
C ALA A 257 -13.56 -0.33 -3.17
N ALA A 258 -13.37 0.92 -3.62
CA ALA A 258 -12.88 1.20 -4.97
C ALA A 258 -11.43 0.74 -5.21
N LEU A 259 -10.55 0.90 -4.21
CA LEU A 259 -9.17 0.40 -4.33
C LEU A 259 -9.11 -1.12 -4.19
N GLN A 260 -10.04 -1.72 -3.44
CA GLN A 260 -10.19 -3.18 -3.43
C GLN A 260 -10.62 -3.69 -4.81
N MET A 261 -11.64 -3.09 -5.43
CA MET A 261 -12.06 -3.43 -6.79
C MET A 261 -10.91 -3.28 -7.78
N GLN A 262 -10.12 -2.20 -7.67
CA GLN A 262 -8.91 -2.03 -8.48
C GLN A 262 -7.95 -3.22 -8.36
N ARG A 263 -7.70 -3.72 -7.14
CA ARG A 263 -6.80 -4.87 -6.90
C ARG A 263 -7.34 -6.16 -7.49
N GLU A 264 -8.64 -6.42 -7.36
CA GLU A 264 -9.28 -7.62 -7.92
C GLU A 264 -9.15 -7.65 -9.45
N ILE A 265 -9.42 -6.52 -10.12
CA ILE A 265 -9.26 -6.44 -11.58
C ILE A 265 -7.78 -6.61 -11.98
N GLN A 266 -6.85 -6.01 -11.22
CA GLN A 266 -5.42 -6.18 -11.48
C GLN A 266 -4.98 -7.64 -11.32
N TRP A 267 -5.51 -8.34 -10.31
CA TRP A 267 -5.24 -9.75 -10.08
C TRP A 267 -5.77 -10.62 -11.21
N PHE A 268 -7.03 -10.42 -11.60
CA PHE A 268 -7.65 -11.14 -12.71
C PHE A 268 -6.83 -10.99 -13.99
N LYS A 269 -6.47 -9.75 -14.36
CA LYS A 269 -5.63 -9.47 -15.55
C LYS A 269 -4.22 -10.04 -15.45
N ALA A 270 -3.66 -10.11 -14.24
CA ALA A 270 -2.34 -10.69 -14.01
C ALA A 270 -2.34 -12.21 -14.29
N VAL A 271 -3.37 -12.92 -13.81
CA VAL A 271 -3.56 -14.34 -14.12
C VAL A 271 -3.85 -14.55 -15.60
N GLU A 272 -4.75 -13.74 -16.17
CA GLU A 272 -5.13 -13.74 -17.59
C GLU A 272 -3.91 -13.67 -18.52
N LYS A 273 -2.92 -12.85 -18.17
CA LYS A 273 -1.70 -12.66 -18.98
C LYS A 273 -0.79 -13.90 -19.02
N VAL A 274 -0.83 -14.74 -17.98
CA VAL A 274 0.02 -15.93 -17.88
C VAL A 274 -0.56 -17.10 -18.67
N LEU A 275 -1.88 -17.10 -18.91
CA LEU A 275 -2.63 -18.17 -19.55
C LEU A 275 -2.81 -17.93 -21.05
N HIS A 276 -2.98 -19.02 -21.80
CA HIS A 276 -3.29 -18.95 -23.22
C HIS A 276 -4.68 -18.31 -23.45
N PRO A 277 -4.89 -17.48 -24.50
CA PRO A 277 -6.18 -16.83 -24.75
C PRO A 277 -7.40 -17.76 -24.79
N LYS A 278 -7.21 -19.02 -25.19
CA LYS A 278 -8.27 -20.06 -25.17
C LYS A 278 -8.97 -20.19 -23.82
N PHE A 279 -8.27 -19.98 -22.70
CA PHE A 279 -8.85 -20.10 -21.35
C PHE A 279 -9.82 -18.96 -21.00
N LYS A 280 -9.81 -17.86 -21.74
CA LYS A 280 -10.75 -16.76 -21.57
C LYS A 280 -12.15 -17.08 -22.09
N GLU A 281 -12.20 -17.93 -23.11
CA GLU A 281 -13.43 -18.33 -23.79
C GLU A 281 -13.92 -19.71 -23.36
N ALA A 282 -13.14 -20.41 -22.54
CA ALA A 282 -13.53 -21.71 -22.01
C ALA A 282 -14.68 -21.55 -21.03
N GLU A 283 -15.69 -22.39 -21.17
CA GLU A 283 -16.83 -22.47 -20.25
C GLU A 283 -16.55 -23.52 -19.18
N ASN A 284 -17.00 -23.25 -17.95
CA ASN A 284 -17.01 -24.22 -16.86
C ASN A 284 -18.23 -25.15 -16.98
N ASP A 285 -18.43 -26.04 -16.00
CA ASP A 285 -19.56 -26.99 -16.02
C ASP A 285 -20.93 -26.31 -15.93
N ASP A 286 -20.99 -25.06 -15.45
CA ASP A 286 -22.19 -24.22 -15.44
C ASP A 286 -22.42 -23.46 -16.75
N GLY A 287 -21.57 -23.66 -17.77
CA GLY A 287 -21.63 -22.96 -19.05
C GLY A 287 -21.17 -21.49 -18.99
N LYS A 288 -20.47 -21.08 -17.92
CA LYS A 288 -20.04 -19.69 -17.72
C LYS A 288 -18.59 -19.49 -18.10
N LYS A 289 -18.28 -18.30 -18.64
CA LYS A 289 -16.91 -17.86 -18.91
C LYS A 289 -16.28 -17.19 -17.69
N PRO A 290 -14.94 -17.11 -17.59
CA PRO A 290 -14.28 -16.47 -16.46
C PRO A 290 -14.67 -15.01 -16.25
N TYR A 291 -14.90 -14.26 -17.33
CA TYR A 291 -15.28 -12.85 -17.24
C TYR A 291 -16.70 -12.65 -16.73
N GLU A 292 -17.61 -13.57 -17.04
CA GLU A 292 -19.00 -13.55 -16.54
C GLU A 292 -19.03 -13.81 -15.03
N ILE A 293 -18.28 -14.82 -14.57
CA ILE A 293 -18.10 -15.08 -13.13
C ILE A 293 -17.49 -13.87 -12.42
N PHE A 294 -16.56 -13.15 -13.07
CA PHE A 294 -15.93 -11.97 -12.49
C PHE A 294 -16.94 -10.85 -12.25
N ILE A 295 -17.77 -10.54 -13.24
CA ILE A 295 -18.83 -9.53 -13.12
C ILE A 295 -19.80 -9.91 -12.00
N GLU A 296 -20.32 -11.14 -12.01
CA GLU A 296 -21.28 -11.61 -11.01
C GLU A 296 -20.70 -11.60 -9.59
N SER A 297 -19.47 -12.07 -9.42
CA SER A 297 -18.80 -12.17 -8.11
C SER A 297 -18.43 -10.81 -7.51
N HIS A 298 -18.35 -9.75 -8.33
CA HIS A 298 -17.89 -8.43 -7.92
C HIS A 298 -18.97 -7.34 -8.00
N GLU A 299 -20.21 -7.67 -8.34
CA GLU A 299 -21.30 -6.70 -8.51
C GLU A 299 -21.49 -5.81 -7.27
N GLU A 300 -21.55 -6.39 -6.07
CA GLU A 300 -21.68 -5.64 -4.81
C GLU A 300 -20.46 -4.74 -4.57
N LEU A 301 -19.26 -5.24 -4.82
CA LEU A 301 -18.02 -4.49 -4.63
C LEU A 301 -17.91 -3.29 -5.60
N VAL A 302 -18.42 -3.43 -6.82
CA VAL A 302 -18.53 -2.32 -7.78
C VAL A 302 -19.49 -1.26 -7.27
N LYS A 303 -20.66 -1.64 -6.74
CA LYS A 303 -21.63 -0.70 -6.15
C LYS A 303 -21.04 0.04 -4.94
N GLU A 304 -20.38 -0.68 -4.04
CA GLU A 304 -19.69 -0.09 -2.89
C GLU A 304 -18.53 0.81 -3.31
N GLY A 305 -17.76 0.40 -4.33
CA GLY A 305 -16.65 1.16 -4.88
C GLY A 305 -17.10 2.45 -5.56
N GLU A 306 -18.19 2.40 -6.33
CA GLU A 306 -18.83 3.58 -6.92
C GLU A 306 -19.30 4.55 -5.83
N LYS A 307 -20.02 4.04 -4.83
CA LYS A 307 -20.50 4.85 -3.70
C LYS A 307 -19.34 5.52 -2.98
N TRP A 308 -18.31 4.75 -2.61
CA TRP A 308 -17.12 5.28 -1.94
C TRP A 308 -16.42 6.37 -2.76
N ALA A 309 -16.29 6.17 -4.08
CA ALA A 309 -15.67 7.15 -4.96
C ALA A 309 -16.49 8.45 -5.08
N LYS A 310 -17.82 8.33 -5.17
CA LYS A 310 -18.74 9.47 -5.19
C LYS A 310 -18.74 10.23 -3.86
N ASP A 311 -18.81 9.54 -2.72
CA ASP A 311 -18.79 10.14 -1.39
C ASP A 311 -17.47 10.88 -1.13
N THR A 312 -16.36 10.26 -1.54
CA THR A 312 -15.01 10.86 -1.44
C THR A 312 -14.88 12.08 -2.35
N ALA A 313 -15.29 11.97 -3.62
CA ALA A 313 -15.24 13.09 -4.56
C ALA A 313 -16.15 14.25 -4.13
N THR A 314 -17.34 13.96 -3.58
CA THR A 314 -18.27 14.97 -3.06
C THR A 314 -17.65 15.73 -1.91
N SER A 315 -17.07 15.01 -0.95
CA SER A 315 -16.41 15.62 0.22
C SER A 315 -15.30 16.59 -0.20
N TYR A 316 -14.43 16.19 -1.13
CA TYR A 316 -13.37 17.07 -1.63
C TYR A 316 -13.87 18.17 -2.58
N THR A 317 -14.96 17.96 -3.30
CA THR A 317 -15.63 19.00 -4.08
C THR A 317 -16.14 20.11 -3.17
N ILE A 318 -16.78 19.78 -2.04
CA ILE A 318 -17.25 20.76 -1.06
C ILE A 318 -16.08 21.59 -0.51
N VAL A 319 -15.00 20.94 -0.08
CA VAL A 319 -13.80 21.62 0.44
C VAL A 319 -13.17 22.51 -0.63
N GLY A 320 -13.03 22.01 -1.86
CA GLY A 320 -12.48 22.79 -2.97
C GLY A 320 -13.33 24.00 -3.32
N THR A 321 -14.65 23.83 -3.43
CA THR A 321 -15.58 24.94 -3.70
C THR A 321 -15.50 26.01 -2.61
N LEU A 322 -15.44 25.61 -1.33
CA LEU A 322 -15.28 26.54 -0.23
C LEU A 322 -13.99 27.36 -0.34
N ILE A 323 -12.85 26.71 -0.64
CA ILE A 323 -11.57 27.41 -0.83
C ILE A 323 -11.64 28.37 -2.02
N THR A 324 -12.21 27.94 -3.15
CA THR A 324 -12.38 28.78 -4.34
C THR A 324 -13.18 30.04 -4.00
N THR A 325 -14.29 29.90 -3.26
CA THR A 325 -15.12 31.04 -2.85
C THR A 325 -14.39 31.99 -1.90
N ILE A 326 -13.68 31.46 -0.89
CA ILE A 326 -12.93 32.27 0.08
C ILE A 326 -11.82 33.05 -0.61
N MET A 327 -11.09 32.41 -1.53
CA MET A 327 -9.99 33.07 -2.25
C MET A 327 -10.51 34.07 -3.29
N PHE A 328 -11.58 33.74 -4.01
CA PHE A 328 -12.22 34.69 -4.90
C PHE A 328 -12.67 35.95 -4.15
N ALA A 329 -13.26 35.81 -2.96
CA ALA A 329 -13.60 36.96 -2.12
C ALA A 329 -12.35 37.74 -1.69
N ALA A 330 -11.31 37.04 -1.21
CA ALA A 330 -10.06 37.64 -0.77
C ALA A 330 -9.34 38.45 -1.87
N ALA A 331 -9.44 38.03 -3.14
CA ALA A 331 -8.91 38.76 -4.29
C ALA A 331 -9.50 40.19 -4.43
N PHE A 332 -10.75 40.40 -4.01
CA PHE A 332 -11.44 41.69 -4.10
C PHE A 332 -11.56 42.41 -2.75
N THR A 333 -11.53 41.68 -1.64
CA THR A 333 -11.48 42.23 -0.27
C THR A 333 -10.03 42.28 0.21
N VAL A 334 -9.20 43.02 -0.53
CA VAL A 334 -7.76 43.05 -0.32
C VAL A 334 -7.38 43.62 1.06
N PRO A 335 -6.36 43.05 1.73
CA PRO A 335 -5.87 43.59 2.99
C PRO A 335 -5.38 45.03 2.81
N GLY A 336 -5.82 45.93 3.69
CA GLY A 336 -5.55 47.37 3.60
C GLY A 336 -6.59 48.19 2.84
N GLY A 337 -7.45 47.55 2.05
CA GLY A 337 -8.49 48.23 1.26
C GLY A 337 -7.98 48.87 -0.03
N ASN A 338 -8.89 49.57 -0.70
CA ASN A 338 -8.64 50.29 -1.95
C ASN A 338 -8.59 51.80 -1.66
N ASP A 339 -7.79 52.53 -2.43
CA ASP A 339 -7.76 53.99 -2.38
C ASP A 339 -9.08 54.56 -2.93
N ASP A 340 -9.75 55.39 -2.15
CA ASP A 340 -11.05 56.01 -2.49
C ASP A 340 -11.00 56.86 -3.77
N LYS A 341 -9.80 57.35 -4.17
CA LYS A 341 -9.64 58.21 -5.35
C LYS A 341 -9.36 57.44 -6.63
N THR A 342 -8.57 56.38 -6.55
CA THR A 342 -8.08 55.63 -7.72
C THR A 342 -8.76 54.27 -7.88
N GLY A 343 -9.39 53.76 -6.82
CA GLY A 343 -9.95 52.40 -6.76
C GLY A 343 -8.90 51.29 -6.71
N LEU A 344 -7.61 51.64 -6.70
CA LEU A 344 -6.51 50.68 -6.70
C LEU A 344 -6.20 50.21 -5.27
N PRO A 345 -5.78 48.95 -5.07
CA PRO A 345 -5.27 48.48 -3.79
C PRO A 345 -4.16 49.38 -3.25
N ILE A 346 -4.28 49.83 -1.99
CA ILE A 346 -3.33 50.77 -1.37
C ILE A 346 -1.91 50.21 -1.34
N PHE A 347 -1.78 48.88 -1.30
CA PHE A 347 -0.49 48.18 -1.25
C PHE A 347 -0.05 47.57 -2.58
N LEU A 348 -0.60 48.00 -3.72
CA LEU A 348 -0.29 47.43 -5.04
C LEU A 348 1.22 47.35 -5.35
N HIS A 349 2.01 48.31 -4.87
CA HIS A 349 3.46 48.36 -5.11
C HIS A 349 4.29 47.64 -4.03
N ASP A 350 3.65 47.07 -3.01
CA ASP A 350 4.33 46.22 -2.06
C ASP A 350 4.53 44.82 -2.65
N ASN A 351 5.72 44.30 -2.45
CA ASN A 351 6.08 42.98 -2.89
C ASN A 351 5.49 41.87 -2.00
N ILE A 352 5.19 42.18 -0.72
CA ILE A 352 4.44 41.27 0.16
C ILE A 352 2.99 41.16 -0.34
N PHE A 353 2.39 42.29 -0.72
CA PHE A 353 1.06 42.33 -1.34
C PHE A 353 1.03 41.61 -2.70
N THR A 354 2.05 41.78 -3.53
CA THR A 354 2.19 41.04 -4.81
C THR A 354 2.23 39.53 -4.57
N ALA A 355 2.92 39.07 -3.52
CA ALA A 355 2.95 37.66 -3.17
C ALA A 355 1.63 37.14 -2.61
N PHE A 356 0.89 37.97 -1.86
CA PHE A 356 -0.49 37.67 -1.47
C PHE A 356 -1.36 37.42 -2.72
N LEU A 357 -1.38 38.35 -3.69
CA LEU A 357 -2.21 38.25 -4.89
C LEU A 357 -1.88 37.01 -5.74
N MET A 358 -0.59 36.70 -5.89
CA MET A 358 -0.15 35.52 -6.62
C MET A 358 -0.50 34.20 -5.90
N ALA A 359 -0.32 34.15 -4.57
CA ALA A 359 -0.68 32.97 -3.79
C ALA A 359 -2.19 32.75 -3.75
N ASP A 360 -2.97 33.84 -3.69
CA ASP A 360 -4.43 33.80 -3.80
C ASP A 360 -4.87 33.24 -5.16
N ALA A 361 -4.33 33.76 -6.26
CA ALA A 361 -4.62 33.28 -7.61
C ALA A 361 -4.27 31.79 -7.79
N VAL A 362 -3.08 31.36 -7.33
CA VAL A 362 -2.68 29.94 -7.37
C VAL A 362 -3.63 29.08 -6.55
N SER A 363 -4.05 29.55 -5.37
CA SER A 363 -5.00 28.85 -4.51
C SER A 363 -6.34 28.65 -5.20
N LEU A 364 -6.87 29.73 -5.80
CA LEU A 364 -8.16 29.76 -6.49
C LEU A 364 -8.17 28.83 -7.70
N PHE A 365 -7.21 28.98 -8.62
CA PHE A 365 -7.17 28.17 -9.84
C PHE A 365 -6.87 26.70 -9.56
N ALA A 366 -5.99 26.40 -8.61
CA ALA A 366 -5.73 25.01 -8.21
C ALA A 366 -6.98 24.36 -7.61
N SER A 367 -7.70 25.08 -6.75
CA SER A 367 -8.95 24.59 -6.15
C SER A 367 -10.05 24.39 -7.19
N ALA A 368 -10.27 25.37 -8.07
CA ALA A 368 -11.26 25.28 -9.14
C ALA A 368 -10.97 24.10 -10.08
N THR A 369 -9.70 23.90 -10.45
CA THR A 369 -9.29 22.75 -11.27
C THR A 369 -9.53 21.43 -10.54
N SER A 370 -9.21 21.36 -9.24
CA SER A 370 -9.50 20.19 -8.41
C SER A 370 -11.00 19.87 -8.37
N VAL A 371 -11.85 20.87 -8.22
CA VAL A 371 -13.32 20.74 -8.23
C VAL A 371 -13.81 20.16 -9.56
N LEU A 372 -13.31 20.66 -10.69
CA LEU A 372 -13.67 20.13 -12.00
C LEU A 372 -13.28 18.64 -12.17
N ILE A 373 -12.12 18.23 -11.64
CA ILE A 373 -11.69 16.83 -11.65
C ILE A 373 -12.63 15.97 -10.80
N PHE A 374 -13.02 16.42 -9.60
CA PHE A 374 -13.93 15.67 -8.74
C PHE A 374 -15.35 15.61 -9.30
N ILE A 375 -15.86 16.66 -9.94
CA ILE A 375 -17.10 16.61 -10.72
C ILE A 375 -16.97 15.60 -11.88
N GLY A 376 -15.80 15.55 -12.53
CA GLY A 376 -15.47 14.54 -13.53
C GLY A 376 -15.40 13.10 -13.00
N ILE A 377 -15.30 12.92 -11.67
CA ILE A 377 -15.45 11.63 -10.99
C ILE A 377 -16.94 11.37 -10.74
N LEU A 378 -17.70 12.35 -10.24
CA LEU A 378 -19.14 12.22 -9.97
C LEU A 378 -19.98 11.90 -11.22
N THR A 379 -19.57 12.42 -12.37
CA THR A 379 -20.25 12.26 -13.67
C THR A 379 -19.79 11.02 -14.47
N SER A 380 -18.81 10.27 -13.97
CA SER A 380 -18.27 9.08 -14.66
C SER A 380 -19.26 7.92 -14.60
N ARG A 381 -19.26 7.04 -15.62
CA ARG A 381 -20.16 5.86 -15.70
C ARG A 381 -19.68 4.63 -14.89
N TYR A 382 -18.64 4.76 -14.08
CA TYR A 382 -18.08 3.72 -13.17
C TYR A 382 -18.09 2.27 -13.70
N ALA A 383 -17.66 2.05 -14.93
CA ALA A 383 -17.45 0.68 -15.40
C ALA A 383 -16.25 0.06 -14.68
N GLU A 384 -16.22 -1.27 -14.52
CA GLU A 384 -15.12 -1.99 -13.84
C GLU A 384 -13.73 -1.55 -14.37
N LYS A 385 -13.60 -1.40 -15.69
CA LYS A 385 -12.35 -0.99 -16.34
C LYS A 385 -11.89 0.42 -15.94
N ASP A 386 -12.79 1.30 -15.51
CA ASP A 386 -12.48 2.67 -15.08
C ASP A 386 -11.79 2.70 -13.71
N PHE A 387 -12.06 1.72 -12.84
CA PHE A 387 -11.40 1.57 -11.53
C PHE A 387 -9.90 1.32 -11.65
N LEU A 388 -9.43 0.77 -12.78
CA LEU A 388 -8.01 0.44 -12.95
C LEU A 388 -7.10 1.65 -13.08
N LYS A 389 -7.49 2.62 -13.91
CA LYS A 389 -6.62 3.72 -14.34
C LYS A 389 -7.30 5.08 -14.20
N SER A 390 -8.51 5.24 -14.74
CA SER A 390 -9.19 6.53 -14.77
C SER A 390 -9.42 7.07 -13.35
N LEU A 391 -10.04 6.28 -12.49
CA LEU A 391 -10.42 6.71 -11.13
C LEU A 391 -9.21 7.02 -10.22
N PRO A 392 -8.19 6.13 -10.08
CA PRO A 392 -7.02 6.41 -9.24
C PRO A 392 -6.24 7.65 -9.68
N TRP A 393 -6.09 7.87 -10.98
CA TRP A 393 -5.38 9.04 -11.50
C TRP A 393 -6.17 10.33 -11.28
N LYS A 394 -7.48 10.33 -11.54
CA LYS A 394 -8.34 11.50 -11.24
C LYS A 394 -8.31 11.83 -9.74
N LEU A 395 -8.44 10.84 -8.87
CA LEU A 395 -8.34 11.04 -7.41
C LEU A 395 -6.98 11.61 -7.00
N LEU A 396 -5.88 11.06 -7.52
CA LEU A 396 -4.53 11.53 -7.21
C LEU A 396 -4.30 12.98 -7.66
N PHE A 397 -4.66 13.33 -8.89
CA PHE A 397 -4.48 14.69 -9.40
C PHE A 397 -5.40 15.71 -8.70
N GLY A 398 -6.66 15.34 -8.43
CA GLY A 398 -7.57 16.19 -7.67
C GLY A 398 -7.02 16.49 -6.28
N LEU A 399 -6.62 15.44 -5.54
CA LEU A 399 -6.02 15.60 -4.21
C LEU A 399 -4.74 16.43 -4.20
N LEU A 400 -3.87 16.26 -5.21
CA LEU A 400 -2.63 17.03 -5.32
C LEU A 400 -2.89 18.51 -5.56
N LEU A 401 -3.86 18.85 -6.42
CA LEU A 401 -4.26 20.23 -6.68
C LEU A 401 -4.96 20.87 -5.46
N LEU A 402 -5.81 20.11 -4.75
CA LEU A 402 -6.42 20.57 -3.52
C LEU A 402 -5.38 20.84 -2.43
N PHE A 403 -4.39 19.95 -2.29
CA PHE A 403 -3.27 20.14 -1.37
C PHE A 403 -2.46 21.40 -1.71
N LEU A 404 -2.15 21.60 -3.00
CA LEU A 404 -1.48 22.81 -3.48
C LEU A 404 -2.30 24.07 -3.14
N SER A 405 -3.61 24.02 -3.34
CA SER A 405 -4.52 25.11 -3.03
C SER A 405 -4.46 25.50 -1.55
N VAL A 406 -4.58 24.53 -0.64
CA VAL A 406 -4.49 24.79 0.81
C VAL A 406 -3.14 25.40 1.21
N CYS A 407 -2.02 24.89 0.67
CA CYS A 407 -0.71 25.47 0.93
C CYS A 407 -0.64 26.93 0.48
N SER A 408 -1.18 27.22 -0.71
CA SER A 408 -1.19 28.57 -1.28
C SER A 408 -2.10 29.52 -0.52
N MET A 409 -3.28 29.06 -0.07
CA MET A 409 -4.19 29.81 0.78
C MET A 409 -3.51 30.26 2.08
N ILE A 410 -2.74 29.37 2.73
CA ILE A 410 -2.06 29.72 3.98
C ILE A 410 -0.89 30.68 3.73
N VAL A 411 -0.20 30.56 2.60
CA VAL A 411 0.79 31.56 2.17
C VAL A 411 0.14 32.92 1.97
N ALA A 412 -1.02 32.98 1.29
CA ALA A 412 -1.77 34.22 1.07
C ALA A 412 -2.18 34.84 2.42
N PHE A 413 -2.80 34.05 3.31
CA PHE A 413 -3.18 34.51 4.65
C PHE A 413 -1.97 35.02 5.46
N SER A 414 -0.85 34.31 5.41
CA SER A 414 0.38 34.71 6.08
C SER A 414 0.92 36.02 5.53
N ALA A 415 0.94 36.18 4.20
CA ALA A 415 1.38 37.40 3.53
C ALA A 415 0.49 38.58 3.90
N ALA A 416 -0.84 38.40 3.92
CA ALA A 416 -1.80 39.42 4.33
C ALA A 416 -1.59 39.90 5.77
N ILE A 417 -1.41 38.97 6.72
CA ILE A 417 -1.15 39.31 8.13
C ILE A 417 0.20 39.99 8.30
N ILE A 418 1.23 39.48 7.63
CA ILE A 418 2.58 40.08 7.68
C ILE A 418 2.52 41.51 7.13
N ASP A 419 1.83 41.75 6.02
CA ASP A 419 1.69 43.08 5.42
C ASP A 419 0.97 44.05 6.36
N MET A 420 -0.15 43.61 6.96
CA MET A 420 -0.93 44.41 7.92
C MET A 420 -0.12 44.76 9.19
N ILE A 421 0.59 43.79 9.78
CA ILE A 421 1.32 44.00 11.03
C ILE A 421 2.63 44.76 10.81
N LEU A 422 3.36 44.50 9.71
CA LEU A 422 4.62 45.19 9.41
C LEU A 422 4.42 46.70 9.26
N LYS A 423 3.27 47.12 8.73
CA LYS A 423 2.95 48.53 8.50
C LYS A 423 2.24 49.21 9.67
N GLY A 424 1.53 48.46 10.52
CA GLY A 424 0.69 49.02 11.58
C GLY A 424 1.32 49.17 12.99
N TYR A 425 2.33 48.37 13.37
CA TYR A 425 2.76 48.27 14.79
C TYR A 425 4.27 48.41 15.01
N GLU A 426 4.83 49.56 15.37
CA GLU A 426 6.30 49.77 15.41
C GLU A 426 7.10 48.89 16.40
N THR A 427 6.58 48.52 17.57
CA THR A 427 7.44 48.02 18.69
C THR A 427 7.37 46.52 19.03
N HIS A 428 6.37 45.74 18.56
CA HIS A 428 6.25 44.30 18.91
C HIS A 428 5.78 43.36 17.76
N LYS A 429 6.11 43.69 16.50
CA LYS A 429 5.67 42.98 15.28
C LYS A 429 5.87 41.44 15.35
N TRP A 430 7.05 41.00 15.79
CA TRP A 430 7.43 39.58 15.75
C TRP A 430 6.77 38.72 16.85
N PHE A 431 6.43 39.32 17.99
CA PHE A 431 5.79 38.59 19.09
C PHE A 431 4.36 38.16 18.74
N ILE A 432 3.68 38.90 17.85
CA ILE A 432 2.33 38.59 17.36
C ILE A 432 2.36 37.68 16.13
N VAL A 433 3.29 37.93 15.20
CA VAL A 433 3.41 37.15 13.96
C VAL A 433 3.80 35.68 14.24
N VAL A 434 4.75 35.44 15.15
CA VAL A 434 5.27 34.08 15.41
C VAL A 434 4.17 33.11 15.92
N PRO A 435 3.34 33.45 16.92
CA PRO A 435 2.24 32.60 17.35
C PRO A 435 1.19 32.32 16.27
N ILE A 436 0.83 33.32 15.46
CA ILE A 436 -0.16 33.17 14.38
C ILE A 436 0.35 32.19 13.32
N MET A 437 1.63 32.33 12.93
CA MET A 437 2.28 31.41 11.99
C MET A 437 2.39 29.99 12.56
N ALA A 438 2.67 29.86 13.86
CA ALA A 438 2.73 28.57 14.53
C ALA A 438 1.35 27.88 14.56
N LEU A 439 0.28 28.61 14.91
CA LEU A 439 -1.09 28.08 14.89
C LEU A 439 -1.55 27.71 13.48
N GLY A 440 -1.27 28.54 12.48
CA GLY A 440 -1.58 28.26 11.07
C GLY A 440 -0.83 27.04 10.50
N SER A 441 0.29 26.64 11.11
CA SER A 441 1.04 25.44 10.71
C SER A 441 0.40 24.13 11.19
N ILE A 442 -0.43 24.15 12.23
CA ILE A 442 -1.04 22.94 12.81
C ILE A 442 -1.99 22.26 11.79
N PRO A 443 -2.95 22.96 11.16
CA PRO A 443 -3.79 22.36 10.13
C PRO A 443 -2.99 21.82 8.94
N ILE A 444 -1.88 22.46 8.56
CA ILE A 444 -1.00 21.98 7.49
C ILE A 444 -0.42 20.63 7.87
N ILE A 445 0.15 20.50 9.07
CA ILE A 445 0.78 19.25 9.50
C ILE A 445 -0.24 18.11 9.51
N VAL A 446 -1.44 18.36 10.05
CA VAL A 446 -2.53 17.37 10.07
C VAL A 446 -2.95 16.97 8.65
N LEU A 447 -3.14 17.95 7.76
CA LEU A 447 -3.51 17.69 6.36
C LEU A 447 -2.41 16.96 5.60
N VAL A 448 -1.15 17.34 5.75
CA VAL A 448 -0.01 16.67 5.13
C VAL A 448 0.02 15.20 5.52
N ILE A 449 -0.06 14.90 6.82
CA ILE A 449 0.00 13.51 7.31
C ILE A 449 -1.17 12.69 6.74
N SER A 450 -2.39 13.23 6.80
CA SER A 450 -3.60 12.56 6.32
C SER A 450 -3.57 12.32 4.81
N GLN A 451 -3.29 13.36 4.03
CA GLN A 451 -3.34 13.33 2.56
C GLN A 451 -2.19 12.53 1.95
N VAL A 452 -0.97 12.64 2.51
CA VAL A 452 0.19 11.88 2.01
C VAL A 452 0.00 10.39 2.27
N SER A 453 -0.55 10.00 3.43
CA SER A 453 -0.85 8.58 3.71
C SER A 453 -1.83 8.02 2.68
N PHE A 454 -2.89 8.75 2.38
CA PHE A 454 -3.91 8.33 1.42
C PHE A 454 -3.40 8.29 -0.03
N MET A 455 -2.69 9.33 -0.47
CA MET A 455 -2.04 9.34 -1.78
C MET A 455 -1.00 8.22 -1.93
N TYR A 456 -0.24 7.93 -0.87
CA TYR A 456 0.72 6.83 -0.86
C TYR A 456 0.01 5.48 -1.02
N GLU A 457 -1.14 5.29 -0.41
CA GLU A 457 -1.93 4.07 -0.55
C GLU A 457 -2.46 3.88 -1.97
N ILE A 458 -3.03 4.92 -2.59
CA ILE A 458 -3.47 4.92 -4.00
C ILE A 458 -2.28 4.64 -4.94
N PHE A 459 -1.16 5.32 -4.72
CA PHE A 459 0.03 5.15 -5.53
C PHE A 459 0.60 3.75 -5.40
N ARG A 460 0.70 3.23 -4.16
CA ARG A 460 1.19 1.88 -3.88
C ARG A 460 0.29 0.83 -4.51
N SER A 461 -1.04 0.98 -4.42
CA SER A 461 -2.02 0.10 -5.08
C SER A 461 -1.83 0.08 -6.60
N THR A 462 -1.58 1.24 -7.18
CA THR A 462 -1.41 1.38 -8.64
C THR A 462 -0.03 0.88 -9.11
N TRP A 463 1.03 1.07 -8.32
CA TRP A 463 2.41 0.76 -8.71
C TRP A 463 2.86 -0.66 -8.35
N LYS A 464 2.46 -1.20 -7.18
CA LYS A 464 2.69 -2.61 -6.79
C LYS A 464 1.71 -3.56 -7.49
N ASN A 465 1.21 -3.17 -8.65
CA ASN A 465 0.27 -3.94 -9.44
C ASN A 465 0.88 -5.32 -9.82
N PRO A 466 0.18 -6.43 -9.54
CA PRO A 466 0.58 -7.79 -9.91
C PRO A 466 1.00 -7.92 -11.38
N ILE A 467 0.35 -7.21 -12.29
CA ILE A 467 0.64 -7.21 -13.74
C ILE A 467 2.09 -6.79 -14.04
N ARG A 468 2.61 -5.79 -13.33
CA ARG A 468 3.99 -5.30 -13.55
C ARG A 468 5.04 -6.26 -13.01
N SER A 469 4.70 -7.01 -11.98
CA SER A 469 5.62 -7.98 -11.38
C SER A 469 5.83 -9.21 -12.25
N ILE A 470 4.85 -9.57 -13.08
CA ILE A 470 4.91 -10.74 -13.97
C ILE A 470 5.78 -10.47 -15.22
N ASN A 471 6.07 -9.20 -15.52
CA ASN A 471 6.91 -8.78 -16.65
C ASN A 471 8.40 -8.68 -16.31
N LYS A 472 8.80 -8.91 -15.06
CA LYS A 472 10.19 -8.95 -14.61
C LYS A 472 10.57 -10.37 -14.31
#